data_AF-A0A2G4JHI9-F1
#
_entry.id   AF-A0A2G4JHI9-F1
#
_cell.length_a   1.000
_cell.length_b   1.000
_cell.length_c   1.000
_cell.angle_alpha   90.00
_cell.angle_beta   90.00
_cell.angle_gamma   90.00
#
_symmetry.space_group_name_H-M   'P 1'
#
loop_
_entity.id
_entity.type
_entity.pdbx_description
1 polymer ?
#
loop_
_entity_poly.entity_id
_entity_poly.type
_entity_poly.pdbx_seq_one_letter_code
_entity_poly.pdbx_strand_id
1 'polypeptide(L)' 'MAVGVLVLQPGQKDTQEPHDSDEVYFILGGNGFLKIKDVDYPISKNTVYFVGKKIEHFFHGNTMELTALYFFGGPDS' A
#
# COMPACT_ATOMS: atom_id res chain seq x y z
N MET A 1 -8.20 14.08 3.66
CA MET A 1 -6.99 14.02 2.83
C MET A 1 -5.78 14.01 3.73
N ALA A 2 -4.92 13.02 3.56
CA ALA A 2 -3.64 12.91 4.25
C ALA A 2 -2.62 12.28 3.29
N VAL A 3 -1.34 12.49 3.57
CA VAL A 3 -0.21 11.91 2.83
C VAL A 3 0.84 11.46 3.84
N GLY A 4 1.49 10.34 3.57
CA GLY A 4 2.56 9.84 4.42
C GLY A 4 3.44 8.84 3.70
N VAL A 5 4.49 8.39 4.41
CA VAL A 5 5.40 7.35 3.91
C VAL A 5 5.24 6.12 4.79
N LEU A 6 4.96 4.99 4.16
CA LEU A 6 4.98 3.68 4.77
C LEU A 6 6.34 3.04 4.51
N VAL A 7 6.98 2.55 5.57
CA VAL A 7 8.26 1.85 5.51
C VAL A 7 8.08 0.50 6.21
N LEU A 8 8.37 -0.58 5.50
CA LEU A 8 8.38 -1.94 6.06
C LEU A 8 9.78 -2.52 5.95
N GLN A 9 10.32 -2.92 7.09
CA GLN A 9 11.56 -3.70 7.16
C GLN A 9 11.36 -5.09 6.52
N PRO A 10 12.44 -5.79 6.10
CA PRO A 10 12.33 -7.13 5.53
C PRO A 10 11.49 -8.07 6.41
N GLY A 11 10.43 -8.64 5.84
CA GLY A 11 9.50 -9.54 6.54
C GLY A 11 8.63 -8.87 7.61
N GLN A 12 8.68 -7.55 7.79
CA GLN A 12 7.79 -6.84 8.69
C GLN A 12 6.34 -7.00 8.21
N LYS A 13 5.47 -7.40 9.12
CA LYS A 13 4.03 -7.50 8.84
C LYS A 13 3.44 -6.11 8.67
N ASP A 14 2.78 -5.90 7.55
CA ASP A 14 1.84 -4.79 7.38
C ASP A 14 0.55 -5.10 8.17
N THR A 15 0.14 -4.17 9.03
CA THR A 15 -1.01 -4.31 9.93
C THR A 15 -2.18 -3.40 9.54
N GLN A 16 -2.16 -2.86 8.33
CA GLN A 16 -3.29 -2.07 7.82
C GLN A 16 -4.56 -2.91 7.78
N GLU A 17 -5.66 -2.28 8.18
CA GLU A 17 -7.01 -2.84 8.14
C GLU A 17 -7.87 -2.02 7.15
N PRO A 18 -8.96 -2.59 6.61
CA PRO A 18 -9.88 -1.84 5.76
C PRO A 18 -10.37 -0.54 6.44
N HIS A 19 -10.38 0.57 5.71
CA HIS A 19 -10.76 1.88 6.23
C HIS A 19 -11.66 2.70 5.28
N ASP A 20 -12.25 3.78 5.80
CA ASP A 20 -13.24 4.60 5.08
C ASP A 20 -12.67 5.57 4.03
N SER A 21 -11.34 5.67 3.90
CA SER A 21 -10.68 6.45 2.86
C SER A 21 -10.31 5.59 1.66
N ASP A 22 -10.46 6.12 0.44
CA ASP A 22 -9.70 5.59 -0.70
C ASP A 22 -8.21 5.87 -0.50
N GLU A 23 -7.35 5.04 -1.07
CA GLU A 23 -5.91 5.15 -0.93
C GLU A 23 -5.18 4.96 -2.25
N VAL A 24 -4.13 5.75 -2.45
CA VAL A 24 -3.19 5.59 -3.57
C VAL A 24 -1.79 5.35 -3.01
N TYR A 25 -1.13 4.31 -3.50
CA TYR A 25 0.28 4.04 -3.22
C TYR A 25 1.15 4.36 -4.43
N PHE A 26 2.30 5.01 -4.20
CA PHE A 26 3.39 5.10 -5.15
C PHE A 26 4.64 4.44 -4.57
N ILE A 27 5.15 3.42 -5.26
CA ILE A 27 6.27 2.61 -4.76
C ILE A 27 7.59 3.33 -5.01
N LEU A 28 8.25 3.75 -3.93
CA LEU A 28 9.55 4.43 -3.98
C LEU A 28 10.71 3.42 -4.09
N GLY A 29 10.56 2.23 -3.52
CA GLY A 29 11.54 1.15 -3.58
C GLY A 29 11.13 -0.09 -2.79
N GLY A 30 11.88 -1.19 -3.00
CA GLY A 30 11.64 -2.48 -2.37
C GLY A 30 11.14 -3.55 -3.33
N ASN A 31 10.69 -4.68 -2.76
CA ASN A 31 10.09 -5.80 -3.46
C ASN A 31 8.93 -6.40 -2.65
N GLY A 32 8.25 -7.36 -3.24
CA GLY A 32 7.15 -8.09 -2.60
C GLY A 32 5.85 -7.91 -3.39
N PHE A 33 4.75 -7.93 -2.67
CA PHE A 33 3.42 -7.87 -3.23
C PHE A 33 2.55 -6.90 -2.44
N LEU A 34 1.63 -6.24 -3.12
CA LEU A 34 0.47 -5.61 -2.51
C LEU A 34 -0.71 -6.54 -2.75
N LYS A 35 -1.28 -7.08 -1.67
CA LYS A 35 -2.55 -7.79 -1.73
C LYS A 35 -3.67 -6.77 -1.79
N ILE A 36 -4.58 -6.90 -2.74
CA ILE A 36 -5.82 -6.14 -2.82
C ILE A 36 -6.95 -7.14 -3.03
N LYS A 37 -7.83 -7.30 -2.03
CA LYS A 37 -8.76 -8.43 -1.94
C LYS A 37 -8.00 -9.76 -2.06
N ASP A 38 -8.40 -10.59 -3.02
CA ASP A 38 -7.86 -11.93 -3.24
C ASP A 38 -6.68 -11.96 -4.23
N VAL A 39 -6.24 -10.80 -4.73
CA VAL A 39 -5.22 -10.70 -5.77
C VAL A 39 -3.92 -10.15 -5.22
N ASP A 40 -2.83 -10.87 -5.45
CA ASP A 40 -1.47 -10.42 -5.15
C ASP A 40 -0.86 -9.71 -6.37
N TYR A 41 -0.61 -8.41 -6.23
CA TYR A 41 0.05 -7.62 -7.26
C TYR A 41 1.55 -7.51 -6.96
N PRO A 42 2.45 -7.97 -7.85
CA PRO A 42 3.88 -7.77 -7.65
C PRO A 42 4.18 -6.28 -7.74
N ILE A 43 4.91 -5.75 -6.75
CA ILE A 43 5.28 -4.34 -6.72
C ILE A 43 6.62 -4.12 -7.41
N SER A 44 6.79 -2.95 -8.01
CA SER A 44 8.08 -2.50 -8.53
C SER A 44 8.24 -0.99 -8.37
N LYS A 45 9.49 -0.52 -8.32
CA LYS A 45 9.76 0.91 -8.20
C LYS A 45 9.04 1.71 -9.31
N ASN A 46 8.47 2.86 -8.95
CA ASN A 46 7.71 3.75 -9.82
C ASN A 46 6.35 3.19 -10.31
N THR A 47 5.79 2.19 -9.64
CA THR A 47 4.40 1.77 -9.88
C THR A 47 3.41 2.47 -8.94
N VAL A 48 2.18 2.62 -9.43
CA VAL A 48 1.05 3.20 -8.69
C VAL A 48 -0.02 2.15 -8.49
N TYR A 49 -0.63 2.13 -7.30
CA TYR A 49 -1.80 1.31 -6.99
C TYR A 49 -2.90 2.20 -6.44
N PHE A 50 -4.15 1.89 -6.79
CA PHE A 50 -5.34 2.47 -6.20
C PHE A 50 -6.06 1.38 -5.41
N VAL A 51 -6.47 1.71 -4.19
CA VAL A 51 -7.28 0.86 -3.32
C VAL A 51 -8.52 1.63 -2.92
N GLY A 52 -9.69 1.07 -3.23
CA GLY A 52 -10.96 1.66 -2.82
C GLY A 52 -11.18 1.53 -1.31
N LYS A 53 -11.96 2.45 -0.73
CA LYS A 53 -12.38 2.36 0.67
C LYS A 53 -13.00 1.01 1.01
N LYS A 54 -12.76 0.54 2.24
CA LYS A 54 -13.23 -0.73 2.81
C LYS A 54 -12.72 -1.98 2.09
N ILE A 55 -11.77 -1.85 1.17
CA ILE A 55 -11.11 -2.99 0.54
C ILE A 55 -9.95 -3.45 1.41
N GLU A 56 -9.92 -4.74 1.73
CA GLU A 56 -8.77 -5.36 2.40
C GLU A 56 -7.54 -5.26 1.50
N HIS A 57 -6.46 -4.73 2.07
CA HIS A 57 -5.19 -4.59 1.41
C HIS A 57 -4.05 -4.55 2.43
N PHE A 58 -2.90 -5.10 2.04
CA PHE A 58 -1.67 -5.05 2.83
C PHE A 58 -0.46 -5.44 1.98
N PHE A 59 0.71 -4.90 2.30
CA PHE A 59 1.97 -5.33 1.72
C PHE A 59 2.50 -6.59 2.37
N HIS A 60 3.12 -7.48 1.60
CA HIS A 60 3.74 -8.70 2.12
C HIS A 60 4.84 -9.24 1.21
N GLY A 61 5.59 -10.23 1.73
CA GLY A 61 6.62 -10.96 0.99
C GLY A 61 7.88 -10.15 0.67
N ASN A 62 8.04 -8.96 1.25
CA ASN A 62 9.23 -8.14 1.04
C ASN A 62 10.45 -8.75 1.74
N THR A 63 11.55 -8.91 0.98
CA THR A 63 12.84 -9.36 1.51
C THR A 63 13.84 -8.21 1.63
N MET A 64 13.48 -7.05 1.10
CA MET A 64 14.19 -5.78 1.22
C MET A 64 13.29 -4.77 1.95
N GLU A 65 13.87 -3.65 2.37
CA GLU A 65 13.07 -2.52 2.84
C GLU A 65 12.11 -2.08 1.72
N LEU A 66 10.83 -2.01 2.04
CA LEU A 66 9.77 -1.52 1.16
C LEU A 66 9.38 -0.13 1.62
N THR A 67 9.42 0.82 0.69
CA THR A 67 9.06 2.21 0.94
C THR A 67 8.00 2.66 -0.06
N ALA A 68 6.85 3.09 0.43
CA ALA A 68 5.73 3.56 -0.36
C ALA A 68 5.26 4.93 0.14
N LEU A 69 5.00 5.84 -0.80
CA LEU A 69 4.25 7.07 -0.52
C LEU A 69 2.77 6.74 -0.63
N TYR A 70 1.97 7.07 0.38
CA TYR A 70 0.53 6.87 0.36
C TYR A 70 -0.24 8.19 0.41
N PHE A 71 -1.42 8.20 -0.22
CA PHE A 71 -2.35 9.33 -0.20
C PHE A 71 -3.74 8.82 0.16
N PHE A 72 -4.33 9.35 1.24
CA PHE A 72 -5.74 9.14 1.54
C PHE A 72 -6.63 10.19 0.88
N GLY A 73 -7.72 9.72 0.28
CA GLY A 73 -8.78 10.55 -0.29
C GLY A 73 -9.33 11.61 0.67
N GLY A 74 -9.92 12.65 0.09
CA GLY A 74 -10.79 13.59 0.82
C GLY A 74 -12.22 13.03 0.91
N PRO A 75 -13.13 13.76 1.58
CA PRO A 75 -14.56 13.49 1.45
C PRO A 75 -14.97 13.52 -0.02
N ASP A 76 -15.88 12.61 -0.40
CA ASP A 76 -16.58 12.71 -1.69
C ASP A 76 -17.33 14.05 -1.74
N SER A 77 -17.24 14.78 -2.87
CA SER A 77 -17.93 16.07 -3.07
C SER A 77 -19.41 15.90 -3.36
#